data_AF-A0A3P3QTP0-F1
#
_entry.id   AF-A0A3P3QTP0-F1
#
_cell.length_a   1.000
_cell.length_b   1.000
_cell.length_c   1.000
_cell.angle_alpha   90.00
_cell.angle_beta   90.00
_cell.angle_gamma   90.00
#
_symmetry.space_group_name_H-M   'P 1'
#
loop_
_entity.id
_entity.type
_entity.pdbx_description
1 polymer ?
#
loop_
_entity_poly.entity_id
_entity_poly.type
_entity_poly.pdbx_seq_one_letter_code
_entity_poly.pdbx_strand_id
1 'polypeptide(L)'
;MALFEIGSARTKIILSVTITLLTMLLLVTVLAHHWLGSALIIAFALGLNWILVQSAVQSYQHYIAEQKLLIQRSVQEKNLALRLTTVGTSQLTQEREQFNQWLDLLQQQQQQSASEHEQLKQLVAAIRHMAADEQKHLGQQQHTVGQTLTMVESMNQSVLDEVQSANLAAEAANHSNQIAKQGQQTVFSTVQNIEQLAQNLQQASATIAQLEQDSNQVGAVLEVIKGIAEQTNLLALNAAIEAARAGEQGRGFAVVADEVRTLASRTQKSTEQIQRTIEQLQSAAREAVQKMKLSSEQADLSVQSANQAGLSLQEITGSIAQICAMNQEIASATDEQQHLTKTMLSYIRDITTHTTQSQQNSKELQQMGEQLALIAAR
;
A
#
# COMPACT_ATOMS: atom_id res chain seq x y z
N MET A 1 -14.56 -88.50 -16.68
CA MET A 1 -14.22 -89.75 -15.94
C MET A 1 -15.16 -89.98 -14.75
N ALA A 2 -15.44 -88.99 -13.89
CA ALA A 2 -16.34 -89.13 -12.72
C ALA A 2 -17.82 -89.49 -13.03
N LEU A 3 -18.40 -89.02 -14.14
CA LEU A 3 -19.75 -89.44 -14.59
C LEU A 3 -19.85 -90.96 -14.80
N PHE A 4 -18.77 -91.55 -15.30
CA PHE A 4 -18.69 -92.98 -15.54
C PHE A 4 -18.60 -93.74 -14.21
N GLU A 5 -17.89 -93.21 -13.21
CA GLU A 5 -17.70 -93.91 -11.93
C GLU A 5 -18.92 -93.86 -11.00
N ILE A 6 -19.61 -92.71 -10.86
CA ILE A 6 -20.81 -92.61 -10.01
C ILE A 6 -22.01 -93.26 -10.70
N GLY A 7 -22.15 -93.06 -12.02
CA GLY A 7 -23.07 -93.82 -12.85
C GLY A 7 -22.80 -95.31 -12.70
N SER A 8 -21.54 -95.74 -12.71
CA SER A 8 -21.19 -97.14 -12.42
C SER A 8 -21.60 -97.54 -11.01
N ALA A 9 -21.34 -96.73 -9.98
CA ALA A 9 -21.63 -97.10 -8.59
C ALA A 9 -23.13 -97.25 -8.33
N ARG A 10 -23.97 -96.30 -8.80
CA ARG A 10 -25.43 -96.42 -8.72
C ARG A 10 -25.94 -97.61 -9.52
N THR A 11 -25.43 -97.80 -10.73
CA THR A 11 -25.82 -98.94 -11.58
C THR A 11 -25.39 -100.26 -10.94
N LYS A 12 -24.20 -100.33 -10.36
CA LYS A 12 -23.66 -101.48 -9.62
C LYS A 12 -24.45 -101.78 -8.34
N ILE A 13 -24.91 -100.75 -7.62
CA ILE A 13 -25.76 -100.91 -6.43
C ILE A 13 -27.16 -101.40 -6.85
N ILE A 14 -27.78 -100.80 -7.86
CA ILE A 14 -29.07 -101.26 -8.39
C ILE A 14 -28.95 -102.70 -8.89
N LEU A 15 -27.87 -103.01 -9.62
CA LEU A 15 -27.57 -104.36 -10.11
C LEU A 15 -27.32 -105.35 -8.96
N SER A 16 -26.63 -104.93 -7.90
CA SER A 16 -26.47 -105.72 -6.68
C SER A 16 -27.83 -105.98 -6.03
N VAL A 17 -28.68 -104.97 -5.82
CA VAL A 17 -30.01 -105.14 -5.22
C VAL A 17 -30.89 -106.05 -6.06
N THR A 18 -30.89 -105.90 -7.39
CA THR A 18 -31.65 -106.80 -8.28
C THR A 18 -31.10 -108.22 -8.24
N ILE A 19 -29.78 -108.41 -8.22
CA ILE A 19 -29.16 -109.74 -8.03
C ILE A 19 -29.55 -110.34 -6.67
N THR A 20 -29.55 -109.56 -5.59
CA THR A 20 -29.96 -110.04 -4.25
C THR A 20 -31.44 -110.44 -4.20
N LEU A 21 -32.32 -109.66 -4.86
CA LEU A 21 -33.73 -109.99 -4.96
C LEU A 21 -33.95 -111.24 -5.82
N LEU A 22 -33.21 -111.38 -6.92
CA LEU A 22 -33.28 -112.55 -7.80
C LEU A 22 -32.79 -113.81 -7.09
N THR A 23 -31.70 -113.72 -6.30
CA THR A 23 -31.19 -114.84 -5.52
C THR A 23 -32.14 -115.24 -4.40
N MET A 24 -32.78 -114.29 -3.72
CA MET A 24 -33.85 -114.60 -2.77
C MET A 24 -35.06 -115.28 -3.43
N LEU A 25 -35.49 -114.82 -4.60
CA LEU A 25 -36.57 -115.46 -5.36
C LEU A 25 -36.21 -116.89 -5.80
N LEU A 26 -34.95 -117.10 -6.19
CA LEU A 26 -34.42 -118.42 -6.55
C LEU A 26 -34.29 -119.34 -5.33
N LEU A 27 -33.96 -118.79 -4.15
CA LEU A 27 -33.98 -119.50 -2.87
C LEU A 27 -35.39 -120.05 -2.55
N VAL A 28 -36.43 -119.22 -2.73
CA VAL A 28 -37.83 -119.59 -2.45
C VAL A 28 -38.34 -120.68 -3.40
N THR A 29 -37.91 -120.69 -4.65
CA THR A 29 -38.37 -121.66 -5.66
C THR A 29 -37.62 -123.00 -5.64
N VAL A 30 -36.34 -123.01 -5.27
CA VAL A 30 -35.48 -124.21 -5.38
C VAL A 30 -35.45 -125.08 -4.10
N LEU A 31 -36.01 -124.60 -2.98
CA LEU A 31 -36.23 -125.42 -1.78
C LEU A 31 -37.17 -126.63 -2.00
N ALA A 32 -37.78 -126.76 -3.18
CA ALA A 32 -38.73 -127.83 -3.47
C ALA A 32 -38.10 -129.17 -3.91
N HIS A 33 -37.06 -129.27 -4.77
CA HIS A 33 -36.73 -130.59 -5.38
C HIS A 33 -35.24 -130.93 -5.65
N HIS A 34 -34.23 -130.06 -5.51
CA HIS A 34 -32.80 -130.43 -5.71
C HIS A 34 -31.79 -129.61 -4.86
N TRP A 35 -31.03 -130.27 -3.96
CA TRP A 35 -30.19 -129.60 -2.95
C TRP A 35 -28.75 -129.24 -3.36
N LEU A 36 -28.13 -129.92 -4.34
CA LEU A 36 -26.70 -129.69 -4.66
C LEU A 36 -26.45 -128.57 -5.69
N GLY A 37 -27.31 -128.42 -6.70
CA GLY A 37 -27.14 -127.41 -7.76
C GLY A 37 -27.46 -125.98 -7.32
N SER A 38 -28.32 -125.83 -6.31
CA SER A 38 -28.72 -124.54 -5.74
C SER A 38 -27.60 -123.86 -4.96
N ALA A 39 -26.79 -124.63 -4.22
CA ALA A 39 -25.70 -124.09 -3.42
C ALA A 39 -24.63 -123.37 -4.26
N LEU A 40 -24.29 -123.92 -5.44
CA LEU A 40 -23.30 -123.32 -6.35
C LEU A 40 -23.79 -122.00 -6.98
N ILE A 41 -25.07 -121.94 -7.36
CA ILE A 41 -25.67 -120.73 -7.93
C ILE A 41 -25.75 -119.61 -6.88
N ILE A 42 -26.12 -119.96 -5.65
CA ILE A 42 -26.16 -119.01 -4.53
C ILE A 42 -24.76 -118.48 -4.21
N ALA A 43 -23.75 -119.36 -4.13
CA ALA A 43 -22.37 -118.95 -3.88
C ALA A 43 -21.83 -118.03 -4.98
N PHE A 44 -22.08 -118.34 -6.25
CA PHE A 44 -21.69 -117.49 -7.37
C PHE A 44 -22.38 -116.12 -7.32
N ALA A 45 -23.69 -116.10 -7.04
CA ALA A 45 -24.44 -114.86 -7.00
C ALA A 45 -24.11 -114.00 -5.77
N LEU A 46 -23.80 -114.60 -4.61
CA LEU A 46 -23.26 -113.89 -3.45
C LEU A 46 -21.85 -113.34 -3.73
N GLY A 47 -21.00 -114.11 -4.40
CA GLY A 47 -19.67 -113.65 -4.84
C GLY A 47 -19.76 -112.48 -5.83
N LEU A 48 -20.64 -112.58 -6.83
CA LEU A 48 -20.91 -111.50 -7.79
C LEU A 48 -21.49 -110.27 -7.09
N ASN A 49 -22.39 -110.45 -6.13
CA ASN A 49 -22.95 -109.38 -5.33
C ASN A 49 -21.88 -108.68 -4.50
N TRP A 50 -21.01 -109.46 -3.83
CA TRP A 50 -19.89 -108.94 -3.05
C TRP A 50 -18.93 -108.13 -3.92
N ILE A 51 -18.58 -108.62 -5.12
CA ILE A 51 -17.73 -107.90 -6.08
C ILE A 51 -18.41 -106.60 -6.55
N LEU A 52 -19.72 -106.62 -6.84
CA LEU A 52 -20.45 -105.43 -7.27
C LEU A 52 -20.52 -104.38 -6.17
N VAL A 53 -20.83 -104.77 -4.93
CA VAL A 53 -20.84 -103.88 -3.76
C VAL A 53 -19.44 -103.35 -3.49
N GLN A 54 -18.41 -104.20 -3.50
CA GLN A 54 -17.04 -103.77 -3.25
C GLN A 54 -16.55 -102.79 -4.32
N SER A 55 -16.86 -103.05 -5.61
CA SER A 55 -16.49 -102.14 -6.69
C SER A 55 -17.29 -100.82 -6.66
N ALA A 56 -18.53 -100.83 -6.16
CA ALA A 56 -19.31 -99.60 -5.96
C ALA A 56 -18.77 -98.78 -4.79
N VAL A 57 -18.39 -99.44 -3.69
CA VAL A 57 -17.75 -98.81 -2.52
C VAL A 57 -16.39 -98.23 -2.89
N GLN A 58 -15.57 -98.96 -3.65
CA GLN A 58 -14.27 -98.47 -4.13
C GLN A 58 -14.41 -97.26 -5.06
N SER A 59 -15.32 -97.29 -6.03
CA SER A 59 -15.60 -96.11 -6.87
C SER A 59 -16.08 -94.91 -6.04
N TYR A 60 -16.90 -95.14 -5.01
CA TYR A 60 -17.35 -94.08 -4.11
C TYR A 60 -16.21 -93.52 -3.23
N GLN A 61 -15.33 -94.39 -2.72
CA GLN A 61 -14.15 -93.98 -1.94
C GLN A 61 -13.13 -93.21 -2.77
N HIS A 62 -12.85 -93.65 -4.01
CA HIS A 62 -11.93 -92.96 -4.90
C HIS A 62 -12.44 -91.56 -5.23
N TYR A 63 -13.74 -91.45 -5.50
CA TYR A 63 -14.40 -90.18 -5.75
C TYR A 63 -14.37 -89.21 -4.55
N ILE A 64 -14.61 -89.69 -3.32
CA ILE A 64 -14.49 -88.84 -2.11
C ILE A 64 -13.03 -88.43 -1.87
N ALA A 65 -12.07 -89.32 -2.11
CA ALA A 65 -10.65 -89.02 -1.92
C ALA A 65 -10.18 -87.91 -2.87
N GLU A 66 -10.63 -87.91 -4.13
CA GLU A 66 -10.33 -86.87 -5.11
C GLU A 66 -10.88 -85.51 -4.66
N GLN A 67 -12.12 -85.45 -4.16
CA GLN A 67 -12.71 -84.22 -3.64
C GLN A 67 -11.99 -83.73 -2.38
N LYS A 68 -11.63 -84.64 -1.46
CA LYS A 68 -10.87 -84.29 -0.25
C LYS A 68 -9.51 -83.71 -0.60
N LEU A 69 -8.84 -84.26 -1.63
CA LEU A 69 -7.59 -83.75 -2.14
C LEU A 69 -7.75 -82.34 -2.74
N LEU A 70 -8.84 -82.09 -3.49
CA LEU A 70 -9.13 -80.77 -4.04
C LEU A 70 -9.39 -79.72 -2.95
N ILE A 71 -10.17 -80.05 -1.92
CA ILE A 71 -10.39 -79.16 -0.75
C ILE A 71 -9.06 -78.91 -0.02
N GLN A 72 -8.26 -79.96 0.19
CA GLN A 72 -6.98 -79.81 0.88
C GLN A 72 -6.02 -78.93 0.08
N ARG A 73 -5.97 -79.08 -1.26
CA ARG A 73 -5.17 -78.21 -2.13
C ARG A 73 -5.70 -76.79 -2.15
N SER A 74 -7.02 -76.57 -2.23
CA SER A 74 -7.60 -75.22 -2.22
C SER A 74 -7.26 -74.47 -0.93
N VAL A 75 -7.21 -75.18 0.21
CA VAL A 75 -6.84 -74.61 1.51
C VAL A 75 -5.32 -74.44 1.64
N GLN A 76 -4.50 -75.46 1.35
CA GLN A 76 -3.04 -75.40 1.50
C GLN A 76 -2.38 -74.43 0.52
N GLU A 77 -2.81 -74.43 -0.73
CA GLU A 77 -2.29 -73.56 -1.78
C GLU A 77 -2.96 -72.18 -1.77
N LYS A 78 -3.96 -71.97 -0.89
CA LYS A 78 -4.84 -70.78 -0.87
C LYS A 78 -5.44 -70.50 -2.25
N ASN A 79 -5.62 -71.55 -3.04
CA ASN A 79 -6.08 -71.45 -4.41
C ASN A 79 -7.60 -71.58 -4.43
N LEU A 80 -8.26 -70.43 -4.33
CA LEU A 80 -9.71 -70.36 -4.40
C LEU A 80 -10.25 -70.71 -5.80
N ALA A 81 -9.45 -70.88 -6.85
CA ALA A 81 -9.95 -71.25 -8.18
C ALA A 81 -10.32 -72.74 -8.30
N LEU A 82 -9.90 -73.56 -7.34
CA LEU A 82 -10.23 -74.98 -7.31
C LEU A 82 -11.70 -75.15 -6.85
N ARG A 83 -12.55 -75.65 -7.74
CA ARG A 83 -13.99 -75.86 -7.50
C ARG A 83 -14.31 -77.36 -7.38
N LEU A 84 -15.25 -77.69 -6.52
CA LEU A 84 -15.78 -79.06 -6.43
C LEU A 84 -16.74 -79.31 -7.59
N THR A 85 -16.70 -80.53 -8.14
CA THR A 85 -17.55 -80.89 -9.28
C THR A 85 -18.99 -81.19 -8.84
N THR A 86 -19.96 -80.48 -9.43
CA THR A 86 -21.38 -80.47 -9.03
C THR A 86 -22.26 -81.44 -9.81
N VAL A 87 -21.71 -82.59 -10.21
CA VAL A 87 -22.43 -83.56 -11.04
C VAL A 87 -23.36 -84.46 -10.20
N GLY A 88 -24.66 -84.48 -10.50
CA GLY A 88 -25.68 -85.39 -9.92
C GLY A 88 -26.82 -84.69 -9.16
N THR A 89 -27.81 -85.44 -8.65
CA THR A 89 -28.98 -84.91 -7.91
C THR A 89 -29.01 -85.33 -6.43
N SER A 90 -27.83 -85.51 -5.82
CA SER A 90 -27.71 -86.02 -4.45
C SER A 90 -27.57 -84.90 -3.42
N GLN A 91 -27.80 -85.22 -2.13
CA GLN A 91 -27.54 -84.30 -1.01
C GLN A 91 -26.08 -83.80 -0.97
N LEU A 92 -25.12 -84.63 -1.42
CA LEU A 92 -23.71 -84.24 -1.56
C LEU A 92 -23.48 -83.23 -2.67
N THR A 93 -24.37 -83.14 -3.67
CA THR A 93 -24.31 -82.10 -4.70
C THR A 93 -24.67 -80.74 -4.09
N GLN A 94 -25.65 -80.70 -3.17
CA GLN A 94 -26.06 -79.47 -2.48
C GLN A 94 -24.95 -78.91 -1.57
N GLU A 95 -24.26 -79.77 -0.81
CA GLU A 95 -23.13 -79.35 0.03
C GLU A 95 -21.95 -78.80 -0.79
N ARG A 96 -21.69 -79.36 -1.97
CA ARG A 96 -20.66 -78.85 -2.89
C ARG A 96 -21.02 -77.50 -3.48
N GLU A 97 -22.28 -77.32 -3.83
CA GLU A 97 -22.77 -76.03 -4.32
C GLU A 97 -22.60 -74.95 -3.24
N GLN A 98 -22.96 -75.24 -1.99
CA GLN A 98 -22.73 -74.35 -0.85
C GLN A 98 -21.24 -74.04 -0.62
N PHE A 99 -20.37 -75.05 -0.75
CA PHE A 99 -18.93 -74.85 -0.63
C PHE A 99 -18.37 -73.98 -1.77
N ASN A 100 -18.79 -74.22 -3.02
CA ASN A 100 -18.40 -73.39 -4.17
C ASN A 100 -18.92 -71.94 -4.00
N GLN A 101 -20.16 -71.74 -3.53
CA GLN A 101 -20.70 -70.42 -3.20
C GLN A 101 -19.89 -69.72 -2.11
N TRP A 102 -19.46 -70.43 -1.07
CA TRP A 102 -18.56 -69.88 -0.05
C TRP A 102 -17.19 -69.49 -0.63
N LEU A 103 -16.63 -70.30 -1.54
CA LEU A 103 -15.40 -69.94 -2.25
C LEU A 103 -15.59 -68.72 -3.16
N ASP A 104 -16.74 -68.56 -3.81
CA ASP A 104 -17.07 -67.37 -4.60
C ASP A 104 -17.13 -66.12 -3.69
N LEU A 105 -17.78 -66.21 -2.52
CA LEU A 105 -17.80 -65.13 -1.52
C LEU A 105 -16.39 -64.77 -1.02
N LEU A 106 -15.54 -65.77 -0.76
CA LEU A 106 -14.15 -65.53 -0.37
C LEU A 106 -13.33 -64.88 -1.48
N GLN A 107 -13.50 -65.30 -2.74
CA GLN A 107 -12.84 -64.67 -3.88
C GLN A 107 -13.27 -63.22 -4.03
N GLN A 108 -14.58 -62.95 -3.93
CA GLN A 108 -15.11 -61.60 -3.99
C GLN A 108 -14.56 -60.73 -2.86
N GLN A 109 -14.53 -61.24 -1.62
CA GLN A 109 -13.95 -60.53 -0.47
C GLN A 109 -12.45 -60.26 -0.66
N GLN A 110 -11.71 -61.21 -1.24
CA GLN A 110 -10.28 -61.03 -1.52
C GLN A 110 -10.04 -59.99 -2.62
N GLN A 111 -10.85 -59.99 -3.68
CA GLN A 111 -10.78 -58.99 -4.75
C GLN A 111 -11.16 -57.60 -4.24
N GLN A 112 -12.21 -57.49 -3.43
CA GLN A 112 -12.62 -56.24 -2.80
C GLN A 112 -11.54 -55.72 -1.84
N SER A 113 -10.98 -56.59 -0.99
CA SER A 113 -9.86 -56.23 -0.12
C SER A 113 -8.65 -55.75 -0.93
N ALA A 114 -8.29 -56.43 -2.03
CA ALA A 114 -7.20 -56.01 -2.89
C ALA A 114 -7.44 -54.63 -3.54
N SER A 115 -8.67 -54.34 -3.98
CA SER A 115 -9.02 -53.03 -4.55
C SER A 115 -9.03 -51.92 -3.50
N GLU A 116 -9.53 -52.18 -2.29
CA GLU A 116 -9.51 -51.26 -1.15
C GLU A 116 -8.07 -50.93 -0.72
N HIS A 117 -7.16 -51.91 -0.69
CA HIS A 117 -5.74 -51.68 -0.41
C HIS A 117 -5.06 -50.81 -1.47
N GLU A 118 -5.38 -51.01 -2.74
CA GLU A 118 -4.83 -50.20 -3.83
C GLU A 118 -5.34 -48.75 -3.75
N GLN A 119 -6.63 -48.55 -3.45
CA GLN A 119 -7.20 -47.22 -3.18
C GLN A 119 -6.53 -46.56 -1.97
N LEU A 120 -6.28 -47.31 -0.89
CA LEU A 120 -5.59 -46.79 0.29
C LEU A 120 -4.16 -46.34 -0.05
N LYS A 121 -3.41 -47.11 -0.85
CA LYS A 121 -2.07 -46.72 -1.32
C LYS A 121 -2.10 -45.41 -2.11
N GLN A 122 -3.06 -45.26 -3.02
CA GLN A 122 -3.23 -44.03 -3.80
C GLN A 122 -3.58 -42.84 -2.92
N LEU A 123 -4.49 -43.01 -1.96
CA LEU A 123 -4.88 -41.97 -1.00
C LEU A 123 -3.67 -41.53 -0.15
N VAL A 124 -2.88 -42.48 0.35
CA VAL A 124 -1.67 -42.20 1.12
C VAL A 124 -0.62 -41.46 0.29
N ALA A 125 -0.41 -41.86 -0.96
CA ALA A 125 0.49 -41.14 -1.88
C ALA A 125 0.02 -39.70 -2.12
N ALA A 126 -1.29 -39.49 -2.30
CA ALA A 126 -1.88 -38.18 -2.45
C ALA A 126 -1.69 -37.31 -1.19
N ILE A 127 -1.94 -37.87 0.01
CA ILE A 127 -1.72 -37.16 1.29
C ILE A 127 -0.25 -36.74 1.43
N ARG A 128 0.71 -37.62 1.12
CA ARG A 128 2.14 -37.29 1.21
C ARG A 128 2.53 -36.19 0.21
N HIS A 129 2.01 -36.24 -1.01
CA HIS A 129 2.23 -35.20 -2.00
C HIS A 129 1.66 -33.85 -1.54
N MET A 130 0.41 -33.83 -1.06
CA MET A 130 -0.24 -32.63 -0.54
C MET A 130 0.52 -32.04 0.65
N ALA A 131 0.98 -32.86 1.60
CA ALA A 131 1.77 -32.40 2.73
C ALA A 131 3.11 -31.78 2.30
N ALA A 132 3.79 -32.39 1.32
CA ALA A 132 5.03 -31.87 0.77
C ALA A 132 4.84 -30.53 0.04
N ASP A 133 3.78 -30.41 -0.76
CA ASP A 133 3.42 -29.15 -1.43
C ASP A 133 3.07 -28.06 -0.42
N GLU A 134 2.27 -28.37 0.59
CA GLU A 134 1.92 -27.44 1.67
C GLU A 134 3.16 -26.95 2.41
N GLN A 135 4.12 -27.83 2.71
CA GLN A 135 5.38 -27.45 3.36
C GLN A 135 6.21 -26.48 2.51
N LYS A 136 6.19 -26.63 1.18
CA LYS A 136 6.84 -25.70 0.25
C LYS A 136 6.14 -24.35 0.22
N HIS A 137 4.81 -24.33 0.17
CA HIS A 137 4.01 -23.11 0.21
C HIS A 137 4.22 -22.34 1.52
N LEU A 138 4.24 -23.03 2.65
CA LEU A 138 4.51 -22.42 3.95
C LEU A 138 5.91 -21.83 4.05
N GLY A 139 6.92 -22.45 3.42
CA GLY A 139 8.26 -21.89 3.32
C GLY A 139 8.30 -20.58 2.51
N GLN A 140 7.56 -20.53 1.39
CA GLN A 140 7.42 -19.31 0.60
C GLN A 140 6.66 -18.22 1.37
N GLN A 141 5.57 -18.58 2.05
CA GLN A 141 4.78 -17.66 2.87
C GLN A 141 5.63 -17.05 3.99
N GLN A 142 6.44 -17.85 4.68
CA GLN A 142 7.34 -17.35 5.71
C GLN A 142 8.35 -16.32 5.16
N HIS A 143 8.88 -16.56 3.96
CA HIS A 143 9.76 -15.60 3.29
C HIS A 143 9.03 -14.28 2.96
N THR A 144 7.84 -14.36 2.36
CA THR A 144 7.02 -13.18 2.03
C THR A 144 6.61 -12.39 3.27
N VAL A 145 6.26 -13.07 4.37
CA VAL A 145 5.95 -12.44 5.65
C VAL A 145 7.16 -11.69 6.20
N GLY A 146 8.36 -12.28 6.13
CA GLY A 146 9.60 -11.61 6.53
C GLY A 146 9.88 -10.36 5.71
N GLN A 147 9.72 -10.42 4.39
CA GLN A 147 9.87 -9.24 3.52
C GLN A 147 8.83 -8.15 3.84
N THR A 148 7.59 -8.54 4.10
CA THR A 148 6.50 -7.61 4.45
C THR A 148 6.80 -6.92 5.78
N LEU A 149 7.35 -7.64 6.76
CA LEU A 149 7.78 -7.05 8.03
C LEU A 149 8.82 -5.95 7.82
N THR A 150 9.86 -6.22 7.03
CA THR A 150 10.89 -5.21 6.70
C THR A 150 10.29 -3.99 5.99
N MET A 151 9.33 -4.18 5.09
CA MET A 151 8.64 -3.06 4.45
C MET A 151 7.83 -2.22 5.44
N VAL A 152 7.14 -2.85 6.39
CA VAL A 152 6.36 -2.15 7.42
C VAL A 152 7.28 -1.42 8.42
N GLU A 153 8.43 -2.00 8.78
CA GLU A 153 9.44 -1.31 9.60
C GLU A 153 10.02 -0.08 8.88
N SER A 154 10.31 -0.22 7.58
CA SER A 154 10.75 0.91 6.74
C SER A 154 9.67 1.98 6.65
N MET A 155 8.40 1.60 6.47
CA MET A 155 7.26 2.51 6.47
C MET A 155 7.16 3.26 7.82
N ASN A 156 7.33 2.57 8.94
CA ASN A 156 7.32 3.20 10.26
C ASN A 156 8.40 4.28 10.38
N GLN A 157 9.60 4.03 9.85
CA GLN A 157 10.67 5.03 9.84
C GLN A 157 10.32 6.23 8.96
N SER A 158 9.79 6.00 7.75
CA SER A 158 9.37 7.09 6.86
C SER A 158 8.30 7.98 7.48
N VAL A 159 7.35 7.40 8.24
CA VAL A 159 6.33 8.17 8.96
C VAL A 159 6.95 9.06 10.04
N LEU A 160 7.96 8.56 10.77
CA LEU A 160 8.67 9.36 11.76
C LEU A 160 9.44 10.52 11.11
N ASP A 161 10.08 10.27 9.98
CA ASP A 161 10.79 11.29 9.22
C ASP A 161 9.82 12.36 8.69
N GLU A 162 8.62 11.97 8.22
CA GLU A 162 7.57 12.89 7.76
C GLU A 162 7.06 13.79 8.90
N VAL A 163 6.84 13.24 10.10
CA VAL A 163 6.49 14.03 11.30
C VAL A 163 7.58 15.05 11.62
N GLN A 164 8.85 14.65 11.58
CA GLN A 164 9.96 15.56 11.82
C GLN A 164 10.00 16.68 10.76
N SER A 165 9.84 16.35 9.48
CA SER A 165 9.78 17.33 8.40
C SER A 165 8.62 18.31 8.55
N ALA A 166 7.42 17.83 8.91
CA ALA A 166 6.24 18.68 9.13
C ALA A 166 6.46 19.66 10.30
N ASN A 167 7.07 19.20 11.40
CA ASN A 167 7.41 20.07 12.53
C ASN A 167 8.42 21.15 12.15
N LEU A 168 9.51 20.79 11.46
CA LEU A 168 10.50 21.76 10.99
C LEU A 168 9.89 22.78 10.02
N ALA A 169 9.01 22.33 9.12
CA ALA A 169 8.29 23.22 8.21
C ALA A 169 7.35 24.18 8.98
N ALA A 170 6.69 23.72 10.03
CA ALA A 170 5.82 24.55 10.86
C ALA A 170 6.61 25.60 11.67
N GLU A 171 7.78 25.24 12.20
CA GLU A 171 8.68 26.18 12.85
C GLU A 171 9.19 27.25 11.87
N ALA A 172 9.64 26.83 10.68
CA ALA A 172 10.10 27.74 9.64
C ALA A 172 8.97 28.70 9.19
N ALA A 173 7.76 28.18 8.99
CA ALA A 173 6.59 28.99 8.65
C ALA A 173 6.27 30.01 9.75
N ASN A 174 6.27 29.60 11.02
CA ASN A 174 6.05 30.51 12.15
C ASN A 174 7.13 31.61 12.23
N HIS A 175 8.40 31.25 12.00
CA HIS A 175 9.48 32.22 11.95
C HIS A 175 9.31 33.23 10.80
N SER A 176 8.99 32.75 9.59
CA SER A 176 8.68 33.62 8.45
C SER A 176 7.49 34.54 8.72
N ASN A 177 6.46 34.06 9.43
CA ASN A 177 5.30 34.87 9.82
C ASN A 177 5.71 36.05 10.73
N GLN A 178 6.60 35.78 11.69
CA GLN A 178 7.12 36.83 12.59
C GLN A 178 7.91 37.88 11.82
N ILE A 179 8.80 37.46 10.90
CA ILE A 179 9.57 38.37 10.05
C ILE A 179 8.64 39.20 9.16
N ALA A 180 7.64 38.59 8.53
CA ALA A 180 6.69 39.31 7.69
C ALA A 180 5.87 40.35 8.48
N LYS A 181 5.44 40.02 9.70
CA LYS A 181 4.77 40.98 10.60
C LYS A 181 5.68 42.14 11.02
N GLN A 182 6.94 41.88 11.33
CA GLN A 182 7.92 42.93 11.61
C GLN A 182 8.17 43.81 10.37
N GLY A 183 8.24 43.21 9.19
CA GLY A 183 8.30 43.92 7.92
C GLY A 183 7.10 44.85 7.73
N GLN A 184 5.89 44.37 8.02
CA GLN A 184 4.66 45.16 7.91
C GLN A 184 4.67 46.37 8.86
N GLN A 185 5.13 46.19 10.10
CA GLN A 185 5.32 47.30 11.06
C GLN A 185 6.34 48.32 10.56
N THR A 186 7.43 47.85 9.94
CA THR A 186 8.48 48.73 9.37
C THR A 186 7.94 49.54 8.19
N VAL A 187 7.17 48.91 7.30
CA VAL A 187 6.48 49.59 6.20
C VAL A 187 5.50 50.63 6.73
N PHE A 188 4.69 50.30 7.74
CA PHE A 188 3.77 51.24 8.37
C PHE A 188 4.49 52.47 8.95
N SER A 189 5.57 52.25 9.70
CA SER A 189 6.39 53.37 10.22
C SER A 189 7.03 54.20 9.10
N THR A 190 7.43 53.55 8.01
CA THR A 190 8.00 54.23 6.84
C THR A 190 6.97 55.15 6.18
N VAL A 191 5.72 54.71 6.03
CA VAL A 191 4.62 55.54 5.52
C VAL A 191 4.43 56.78 6.40
N GLN A 192 4.33 56.60 7.72
CA GLN A 192 4.18 57.73 8.66
C GLN A 192 5.32 58.74 8.57
N ASN A 193 6.57 58.26 8.44
CA ASN A 193 7.74 59.13 8.31
C ASN A 193 7.73 59.92 6.99
N ILE A 194 7.27 59.31 5.90
CA ILE A 194 7.17 59.99 4.59
C ILE A 194 6.03 61.02 4.59
N GLU A 195 4.89 60.71 5.21
CA GLU A 195 3.79 61.66 5.38
C GLU A 195 4.24 62.88 6.19
N GLN A 196 4.99 62.67 7.28
CA GLN A 196 5.56 63.76 8.06
C GLN A 196 6.58 64.58 7.25
N LEU A 197 7.39 63.92 6.41
CA LEU A 197 8.32 64.60 5.51
C LEU A 197 7.57 65.48 4.49
N ALA A 198 6.47 64.99 3.91
CA ALA A 198 5.65 65.75 2.98
C ALA A 198 5.07 67.01 3.64
N GLN A 199 4.56 66.90 4.88
CA GLN A 199 4.10 68.05 5.67
C GLN A 199 5.23 69.08 5.91
N ASN A 200 6.42 68.61 6.30
CA ASN A 200 7.57 69.48 6.53
C ASN A 200 8.00 70.22 5.24
N LEU A 201 7.97 69.53 4.09
CA LEU A 201 8.24 70.13 2.78
C LEU A 201 7.21 71.19 2.42
N GLN A 202 5.93 70.96 2.70
CA GLN A 202 4.86 71.92 2.46
C GLN A 202 5.04 73.19 3.31
N GLN A 203 5.41 73.04 4.58
CA GLN A 203 5.68 74.16 5.48
C GLN A 203 6.95 74.94 5.07
N ALA A 204 8.00 74.25 4.65
CA ALA A 204 9.21 74.87 4.11
C ALA A 204 8.92 75.64 2.82
N SER A 205 8.10 75.06 1.92
CA SER A 205 7.67 75.72 0.68
C SER A 205 6.91 77.01 0.95
N ALA A 206 5.99 77.02 1.91
CA ALA A 206 5.27 78.23 2.32
C ALA A 206 6.22 79.31 2.88
N THR A 207 7.22 78.91 3.67
CA THR A 207 8.21 79.85 4.24
C THR A 207 9.08 80.49 3.16
N ILE A 208 9.52 79.70 2.17
CA ILE A 208 10.32 80.22 1.05
C ILE A 208 9.47 81.07 0.11
N ALA A 209 8.21 80.73 -0.11
CA ALA A 209 7.28 81.56 -0.88
C ALA A 209 7.08 82.94 -0.21
N GLN A 210 6.99 82.99 1.12
CA GLN A 210 6.98 84.25 1.85
C GLN A 210 8.28 85.04 1.66
N LEU A 211 9.44 84.38 1.70
CA LEU A 211 10.74 85.02 1.43
C LEU A 211 10.82 85.61 0.02
N GLU A 212 10.25 84.94 -0.98
CA GLU A 212 10.14 85.47 -2.35
C GLU A 212 9.30 86.77 -2.35
N GLN A 213 8.14 86.75 -1.68
CA GLN A 213 7.27 87.91 -1.56
C GLN A 213 7.95 89.09 -0.86
N ASP A 214 8.62 88.84 0.26
CA ASP A 214 9.36 89.86 1.01
C ASP A 214 10.50 90.45 0.16
N SER A 215 11.20 89.60 -0.61
CA SER A 215 12.27 90.02 -1.53
C SER A 215 11.72 90.88 -2.68
N ASN A 216 10.53 90.58 -3.20
CA ASN A 216 9.85 91.42 -4.19
C ASN A 216 9.53 92.81 -3.62
N GLN A 217 9.09 92.87 -2.36
CA GLN A 217 8.79 94.13 -1.69
C GLN A 217 10.05 94.97 -1.44
N VAL A 218 11.16 94.36 -1.06
CA VAL A 218 12.46 95.05 -0.94
C VAL A 218 12.92 95.60 -2.30
N GLY A 219 12.75 94.82 -3.38
CA GLY A 219 13.05 95.28 -4.74
C GLY A 219 12.27 96.54 -5.12
N ALA A 220 10.97 96.60 -4.80
CA ALA A 220 10.15 97.78 -5.04
C ALA A 220 10.63 99.02 -4.25
N VAL A 221 11.09 98.84 -3.02
CA VAL A 221 11.67 99.93 -2.21
C VAL A 221 13.00 100.41 -2.81
N LEU A 222 13.84 99.51 -3.32
CA LEU A 222 15.12 99.87 -3.95
C LEU A 222 14.93 100.70 -5.23
N GLU A 223 13.91 100.40 -6.02
CA GLU A 223 13.49 101.20 -7.18
C GLU A 223 13.19 102.66 -6.77
N VAL A 224 12.45 102.86 -5.68
CA VAL A 224 12.15 104.20 -5.14
C VAL A 224 13.43 104.91 -4.68
N ILE A 225 14.32 104.23 -3.97
CA ILE A 225 15.59 104.82 -3.49
C ILE A 225 16.50 105.20 -4.67
N LYS A 226 16.57 104.35 -5.70
CA LYS A 226 17.30 104.65 -6.93
C LYS A 226 16.74 105.90 -7.61
N GLY A 227 15.42 106.02 -7.71
CA GLY A 227 14.76 107.22 -8.22
C GLY A 227 15.07 108.48 -7.40
N ILE A 228 15.09 108.38 -6.07
CA ILE A 228 15.48 109.50 -5.19
C ILE A 228 16.94 109.88 -5.41
N ALA A 229 17.85 108.91 -5.53
CA ALA A 229 19.27 109.16 -5.78
C ALA A 229 19.49 109.84 -7.14
N GLU A 230 18.78 109.43 -8.19
CA GLU A 230 18.81 110.08 -9.51
C GLU A 230 18.29 111.52 -9.47
N GLN A 231 17.16 111.75 -8.79
CA GLN A 231 16.63 113.11 -8.59
C GLN A 231 17.60 113.98 -7.78
N THR A 232 18.21 113.43 -6.73
CA THR A 232 19.19 114.14 -5.90
C THR A 232 20.44 114.49 -6.71
N ASN A 233 20.91 113.59 -7.57
CA ASN A 233 22.03 113.83 -8.47
C ASN A 233 21.72 114.94 -9.49
N LEU A 234 20.50 114.97 -10.04
CA LEU A 234 20.04 116.04 -10.93
C LEU A 234 19.90 117.39 -10.21
N LEU A 235 19.36 117.41 -8.99
CA LEU A 235 19.26 118.61 -8.15
C LEU A 235 20.66 119.16 -7.81
N ALA A 236 21.59 118.29 -7.43
CA ALA A 236 22.96 118.66 -7.13
C ALA A 236 23.69 119.22 -8.36
N LEU A 237 23.47 118.64 -9.54
CA LEU A 237 24.00 119.16 -10.79
C LEU A 237 23.48 120.59 -11.08
N ASN A 238 22.17 120.81 -10.94
CA ASN A 238 21.58 122.14 -11.12
C ASN A 238 22.15 123.16 -10.11
N ALA A 239 22.34 122.75 -8.86
CA ALA A 239 22.96 123.59 -7.82
C ALA A 239 24.43 123.91 -8.13
N ALA A 240 25.21 122.95 -8.65
CA ALA A 240 26.59 123.17 -9.06
C ALA A 240 26.68 124.16 -10.24
N ILE A 241 25.77 124.06 -11.20
CA ILE A 241 25.66 125.00 -12.33
C ILE A 241 25.36 126.42 -11.81
N GLU A 242 24.39 126.58 -10.91
CA GLU A 242 24.02 127.90 -10.38
C GLU A 242 25.11 128.49 -9.46
N ALA A 243 25.81 127.64 -8.70
CA ALA A 243 26.97 128.03 -7.91
C ALA A 243 28.14 128.52 -8.78
N ALA A 244 28.39 127.86 -9.92
CA ALA A 244 29.37 128.33 -10.90
C ALA A 244 28.96 129.69 -11.52
N ARG A 245 27.64 129.88 -11.73
CA ARG A 245 27.07 131.14 -12.25
C ARG A 245 27.22 132.32 -11.30
N ALA A 246 27.22 132.07 -9.98
CA ALA A 246 27.42 133.09 -8.95
C ALA A 246 28.90 133.50 -8.74
N GLY A 247 29.85 132.88 -9.43
CA GLY A 247 31.28 133.23 -9.37
C GLY A 247 31.91 132.98 -8.00
N GLU A 248 32.74 133.91 -7.51
CA GLU A 248 33.45 133.78 -6.22
C GLU A 248 32.49 133.65 -5.02
N GLN A 249 31.30 134.26 -5.07
CA GLN A 249 30.29 134.15 -4.00
C GLN A 249 29.65 132.75 -3.92
N GLY A 250 29.73 131.96 -4.99
CA GLY A 250 29.16 130.61 -5.10
C GLY A 250 30.11 129.47 -4.71
N ARG A 251 31.39 129.74 -4.43
CA ARG A 251 32.41 128.68 -4.19
C ARG A 251 32.04 127.72 -3.07
N GLY A 252 31.50 128.21 -1.96
CA GLY A 252 31.05 127.36 -0.84
C GLY A 252 29.88 126.45 -1.24
N PHE A 253 28.93 126.98 -2.02
CA PHE A 253 27.80 126.20 -2.55
C PHE A 253 28.23 125.18 -3.60
N ALA A 254 29.23 125.49 -4.43
CA ALA A 254 29.74 124.57 -5.44
C ALA A 254 30.36 123.31 -4.80
N VAL A 255 31.11 123.46 -3.71
CA VAL A 255 31.70 122.33 -2.96
C VAL A 255 30.61 121.44 -2.36
N VAL A 256 29.57 122.04 -1.76
CA VAL A 256 28.44 121.28 -1.20
C VAL A 256 27.68 120.55 -2.31
N ALA A 257 27.46 121.19 -3.46
CA ALA A 257 26.76 120.59 -4.58
C ALA A 257 27.52 119.37 -5.15
N ASP A 258 28.86 119.44 -5.29
CA ASP A 258 29.66 118.30 -5.74
C ASP A 258 29.73 117.16 -4.71
N GLU A 259 29.71 117.48 -3.41
CA GLU A 259 29.64 116.46 -2.36
C GLU A 259 28.29 115.74 -2.37
N VAL A 260 27.18 116.47 -2.51
CA VAL A 260 25.83 115.88 -2.65
C VAL A 260 25.74 115.03 -3.91
N ARG A 261 26.32 115.49 -5.04
CA ARG A 261 26.37 114.72 -6.30
C ARG A 261 27.14 113.41 -6.13
N THR A 262 28.28 113.45 -5.44
CA THR A 262 29.11 112.28 -5.14
C THR A 262 28.36 111.30 -4.24
N LEU A 263 27.65 111.80 -3.22
CA LEU A 263 26.84 110.98 -2.31
C LEU A 263 25.65 110.33 -3.04
N ALA A 264 24.98 111.06 -3.93
CA ALA A 264 23.91 110.54 -4.77
C ALA A 264 24.40 109.43 -5.71
N SER A 265 25.56 109.61 -6.36
CA SER A 265 26.18 108.57 -7.20
C SER A 265 26.59 107.33 -6.40
N ARG A 266 27.15 107.49 -5.19
CA ARG A 266 27.46 106.36 -4.29
C ARG A 266 26.20 105.62 -3.84
N THR A 267 25.12 106.35 -3.58
CA THR A 267 23.82 105.78 -3.22
C THR A 267 23.28 104.94 -4.37
N GLN A 268 23.30 105.48 -5.60
CA GLN A 268 22.83 104.78 -6.81
C GLN A 268 23.61 103.48 -7.06
N LYS A 269 24.96 103.52 -6.98
CA LYS A 269 25.80 102.30 -7.08
C LYS A 269 25.49 101.27 -6.00
N SER A 270 25.26 101.72 -4.77
CA SER A 270 24.93 100.81 -3.65
C SER A 270 23.55 100.17 -3.87
N THR A 271 22.54 100.93 -4.30
CA THR A 271 21.23 100.39 -4.65
C THR A 271 21.28 99.40 -5.80
N GLU A 272 22.10 99.62 -6.84
CA GLU A 272 22.28 98.64 -7.92
C GLU A 272 22.92 97.34 -7.42
N GLN A 273 23.90 97.43 -6.51
CA GLN A 273 24.51 96.24 -5.94
C GLN A 273 23.52 95.45 -5.08
N ILE A 274 22.73 96.13 -4.24
CA ILE A 274 21.68 95.48 -3.43
C ILE A 274 20.61 94.88 -4.34
N GLN A 275 20.19 95.58 -5.39
CA GLN A 275 19.20 95.10 -6.37
C GLN A 275 19.63 93.75 -6.98
N ARG A 276 20.90 93.62 -7.40
CA ARG A 276 21.43 92.34 -7.91
C ARG A 276 21.34 91.22 -6.87
N THR A 277 21.63 91.51 -5.60
CA THR A 277 21.50 90.53 -4.52
C THR A 277 20.05 90.11 -4.30
N ILE A 278 19.10 91.05 -4.39
CA ILE A 278 17.67 90.76 -4.29
C ILE A 278 17.18 89.90 -5.46
N GLU A 279 17.61 90.18 -6.69
CA GLU A 279 17.29 89.35 -7.86
C GLU A 279 17.82 87.92 -7.71
N GLN A 280 19.03 87.76 -7.18
CA GLN A 280 19.59 86.44 -6.87
C GLN A 280 18.78 85.71 -5.79
N LEU A 281 18.34 86.41 -4.73
CA LEU A 281 17.49 85.84 -3.69
C LEU A 281 16.13 85.40 -4.22
N GLN A 282 15.49 86.22 -5.06
CA GLN A 282 14.21 85.88 -5.71
C GLN A 282 14.35 84.64 -6.60
N SER A 283 15.41 84.57 -7.42
CA SER A 283 15.68 83.41 -8.26
C SER A 283 15.91 82.14 -7.44
N ALA A 284 16.71 82.23 -6.38
CA ALA A 284 16.99 81.10 -5.49
C ALA A 284 15.72 80.63 -4.75
N ALA A 285 14.86 81.56 -4.32
CA ALA A 285 13.60 81.23 -3.67
C ALA A 285 12.66 80.47 -4.63
N ARG A 286 12.52 80.92 -5.88
CA ARG A 286 11.70 80.21 -6.90
C ARG A 286 12.22 78.81 -7.18
N GLU A 287 13.53 78.66 -7.35
CA GLU A 287 14.14 77.34 -7.57
C GLU A 287 13.91 76.41 -6.37
N ALA A 288 14.04 76.92 -5.15
CA ALA A 288 13.78 76.16 -3.93
C ALA A 288 12.32 75.70 -3.83
N VAL A 289 11.34 76.58 -4.12
CA VAL A 289 9.91 76.21 -4.15
C VAL A 289 9.65 75.11 -5.19
N GLN A 290 10.22 75.24 -6.39
CA GLN A 290 10.07 74.21 -7.45
C GLN A 290 10.63 72.85 -7.00
N LYS A 291 11.83 72.82 -6.41
CA LYS A 291 12.43 71.58 -5.90
C LYS A 291 11.64 71.00 -4.74
N MET A 292 11.11 71.82 -3.84
CA MET A 292 10.24 71.36 -2.75
C MET A 292 8.95 70.72 -3.26
N LYS A 293 8.34 71.30 -4.31
CA LYS A 293 7.17 70.71 -4.97
C LYS A 293 7.48 69.32 -5.55
N LEU A 294 8.57 69.19 -6.31
CA LEU A 294 9.01 67.90 -6.86
C LEU A 294 9.30 66.87 -5.76
N SER A 295 9.93 67.28 -4.67
CA SER A 295 10.17 66.41 -3.51
C SER A 295 8.88 65.95 -2.83
N SER A 296 7.84 66.79 -2.80
CA SER A 296 6.52 66.42 -2.30
C SER A 296 5.85 65.37 -3.19
N GLU A 297 5.90 65.56 -4.51
CA GLU A 297 5.37 64.57 -5.48
C GLU A 297 6.11 63.22 -5.35
N GLN A 298 7.42 63.25 -5.13
CA GLN A 298 8.22 62.03 -4.91
C GLN A 298 7.88 61.34 -3.57
N ALA A 299 7.55 62.11 -2.53
CA ALA A 299 7.10 61.57 -1.25
C ALA A 299 5.77 60.80 -1.43
N ASP A 300 4.81 61.35 -2.18
CA ASP A 300 3.54 60.68 -2.47
C ASP A 300 3.74 59.35 -3.22
N LEU A 301 4.61 59.32 -4.23
CA LEU A 301 4.96 58.08 -4.94
C LEU A 301 5.63 57.05 -4.01
N SER A 302 6.40 57.51 -3.04
CA SER A 302 7.06 56.65 -2.06
C SER A 302 6.03 56.04 -1.10
N VAL A 303 5.01 56.80 -0.68
CA VAL A 303 3.87 56.28 0.10
C VAL A 303 3.11 55.20 -0.68
N GLN A 304 2.80 55.43 -1.96
CA GLN A 304 2.13 54.44 -2.79
C GLN A 304 2.93 53.13 -2.89
N SER A 305 4.24 53.24 -3.11
CA SER A 305 5.14 52.09 -3.21
C SER A 305 5.24 51.32 -1.88
N ALA A 306 5.32 52.04 -0.76
CA ALA A 306 5.33 51.45 0.57
C ALA A 306 4.01 50.72 0.88
N ASN A 307 2.87 51.31 0.54
CA ASN A 307 1.56 50.67 0.69
C ASN A 307 1.46 49.37 -0.13
N GLN A 308 1.97 49.38 -1.37
CA GLN A 308 2.00 48.16 -2.20
C GLN A 308 2.88 47.08 -1.57
N ALA A 309 4.04 47.43 -1.03
CA ALA A 309 4.88 46.48 -0.28
C ALA A 309 4.16 45.94 0.96
N GLY A 310 3.38 46.77 1.65
CA GLY A 310 2.53 46.36 2.77
C GLY A 310 1.47 45.32 2.39
N LEU A 311 0.83 45.49 1.23
CA LEU A 311 -0.13 44.52 0.68
C LEU A 311 0.55 43.18 0.35
N SER A 312 1.72 43.21 -0.30
CA SER A 312 2.48 41.98 -0.60
C SER A 312 2.90 41.24 0.67
N LEU A 313 3.31 41.95 1.73
CA LEU A 313 3.58 41.32 3.02
C LEU A 313 2.33 40.68 3.64
N GLN A 314 1.16 41.29 3.47
CA GLN A 314 -0.10 40.69 3.92
C GLN A 314 -0.43 39.39 3.16
N GLU A 315 -0.25 39.35 1.84
CA GLU A 315 -0.40 38.12 1.05
C GLU A 315 0.59 37.03 1.48
N ILE A 316 1.84 37.40 1.78
CA ILE A 316 2.85 36.49 2.33
C ILE A 316 2.38 35.91 3.66
N THR A 317 1.88 36.72 4.59
CA THR A 317 1.36 36.21 5.88
C THR A 317 0.17 35.27 5.70
N GLY A 318 -0.71 35.53 4.72
CA GLY A 318 -1.81 34.63 4.38
C GLY A 318 -1.34 33.28 3.84
N SER A 319 -0.35 33.31 2.94
CA SER A 319 0.26 32.09 2.38
C SER A 319 0.95 31.26 3.47
N ILE A 320 1.64 31.92 4.41
CA ILE A 320 2.27 31.26 5.55
C ILE A 320 1.23 30.60 6.47
N ALA A 321 0.09 31.25 6.71
CA ALA A 321 -0.99 30.65 7.49
C ALA A 321 -1.53 29.37 6.84
N GLN A 322 -1.62 29.34 5.51
CA GLN A 322 -2.00 28.13 4.76
C GLN A 322 -0.96 27.01 4.89
N ILE A 323 0.34 27.34 4.88
CA ILE A 323 1.41 26.37 5.13
C ILE A 323 1.28 25.76 6.53
N CYS A 324 1.02 26.59 7.56
CA CYS A 324 0.80 26.09 8.92
C CYS A 324 -0.40 25.14 8.99
N ALA A 325 -1.51 25.47 8.32
CA ALA A 325 -2.68 24.59 8.27
C ALA A 325 -2.37 23.25 7.58
N MET A 326 -1.63 23.27 6.46
CA MET A 326 -1.21 22.06 5.76
C MET A 326 -0.30 21.17 6.61
N ASN A 327 0.63 21.75 7.38
CA ASN A 327 1.46 20.98 8.31
C ASN A 327 0.64 20.34 9.44
N GLN A 328 -0.45 20.99 9.87
CA GLN A 328 -1.39 20.42 10.83
C GLN A 328 -2.12 19.19 10.25
N GLU A 329 -2.53 19.26 8.97
CA GLU A 329 -3.14 18.12 8.27
C GLU A 329 -2.15 16.97 8.10
N ILE A 330 -0.90 17.25 7.73
CA ILE A 330 0.18 16.24 7.65
C ILE A 330 0.39 15.58 9.02
N ALA A 331 0.41 16.34 10.11
CA ALA A 331 0.52 15.79 11.46
C ALA A 331 -0.65 14.84 11.80
N SER A 332 -1.87 15.18 11.38
CA SER A 332 -3.04 14.30 11.56
C SER A 332 -2.94 13.03 10.71
N ALA A 333 -2.54 13.15 9.45
CA ALA A 333 -2.41 12.02 8.54
C ALA A 333 -1.30 11.05 8.97
N THR A 334 -0.18 11.58 9.47
CA THR A 334 0.93 10.77 9.98
C THR A 334 0.55 10.03 11.27
N ASP A 335 -0.25 10.62 12.16
CA ASP A 335 -0.79 9.92 13.33
C ASP A 335 -1.67 8.73 12.92
N GLU A 336 -2.54 8.91 11.92
CA GLU A 336 -3.34 7.82 11.35
C GLU A 336 -2.47 6.72 10.72
N GLN A 337 -1.43 7.10 9.96
CA GLN A 337 -0.46 6.17 9.40
C GLN A 337 0.31 5.37 10.49
N GLN A 338 0.63 5.97 11.63
CA GLN A 338 1.23 5.24 12.76
C GLN A 338 0.27 4.18 13.31
N HIS A 339 -1.02 4.49 13.41
CA HIS A 339 -2.04 3.53 13.82
C HIS A 339 -2.19 2.37 12.82
N LEU A 340 -2.20 2.66 11.52
CA LEU A 340 -2.19 1.66 10.46
C LEU A 340 -0.96 0.76 10.54
N THR A 341 0.23 1.34 10.73
CA THR A 341 1.49 0.60 10.88
C THR A 341 1.43 -0.40 12.04
N LYS A 342 0.96 0.04 13.21
CA LYS A 342 0.78 -0.85 14.39
C LYS A 342 -0.19 -1.99 14.10
N THR A 343 -1.27 -1.70 13.37
CA THR A 343 -2.27 -2.71 12.97
C THR A 343 -1.67 -3.72 12.01
N MET A 344 -0.90 -3.28 11.00
CA MET A 344 -0.20 -4.17 10.08
C MET A 344 0.80 -5.09 10.79
N LEU A 345 1.56 -4.56 11.75
CA LEU A 345 2.46 -5.37 12.59
C LEU A 345 1.71 -6.47 13.36
N SER A 346 0.48 -6.19 13.82
CA SER A 346 -0.37 -7.20 14.44
C SER A 346 -0.75 -8.29 13.45
N TYR A 347 -1.23 -7.93 12.24
CA TYR A 347 -1.59 -8.91 11.22
C TYR A 347 -0.40 -9.76 10.77
N ILE A 348 0.79 -9.18 10.63
CA ILE A 348 2.02 -9.93 10.33
C ILE A 348 2.31 -10.95 11.42
N ARG A 349 2.15 -10.57 12.69
CA ARG A 349 2.32 -11.49 13.82
C ARG A 349 1.31 -12.64 13.76
N ASP A 350 0.04 -12.34 13.52
CA ASP A 350 -1.02 -13.37 13.43
C ASP A 350 -0.76 -14.34 12.26
N ILE A 351 -0.39 -13.82 11.09
CA ILE A 351 -0.03 -14.65 9.92
C ILE A 351 1.19 -15.52 10.25
N THR A 352 2.18 -14.99 10.96
CA THR A 352 3.37 -15.76 11.38
C THR A 352 2.95 -16.93 12.28
N THR A 353 2.10 -16.67 13.28
CA THR A 353 1.57 -17.70 14.18
C THR A 353 0.79 -18.77 13.42
N HIS A 354 -0.10 -18.37 12.50
CA HIS A 354 -0.84 -19.32 11.66
C HIS A 354 0.08 -20.14 10.74
N THR A 355 1.10 -19.52 10.15
CA THR A 355 2.08 -20.21 9.29
C THR A 355 2.85 -21.26 10.09
N THR A 356 3.28 -20.92 11.32
CA THR A 356 3.95 -21.88 12.22
C THR A 356 3.03 -23.04 12.61
N GLN A 357 1.76 -22.77 12.92
CA GLN A 357 0.79 -23.83 13.21
C GLN A 357 0.55 -24.74 12.00
N SER A 358 0.40 -24.18 10.80
CA SER A 358 0.24 -24.97 9.58
C SER A 358 1.48 -25.80 9.26
N GLN A 359 2.69 -25.30 9.55
CA GLN A 359 3.92 -26.09 9.40
C GLN A 359 3.92 -27.29 10.34
N GLN A 360 3.45 -27.13 11.58
CA GLN A 360 3.32 -28.25 12.51
C GLN A 360 2.30 -29.27 12.01
N ASN A 361 1.11 -28.81 11.59
CA ASN A 361 0.05 -29.69 11.07
C ASN A 361 0.52 -30.46 9.82
N SER A 362 1.26 -29.82 8.92
CA SER A 362 1.80 -30.47 7.71
C SER A 362 2.82 -31.57 8.07
N LYS A 363 3.69 -31.33 9.06
CA LYS A 363 4.62 -32.35 9.58
C LYS A 363 3.88 -33.55 10.20
N GLU A 364 2.84 -33.29 10.99
CA GLU A 364 2.01 -34.35 11.57
C GLU A 364 1.31 -35.17 10.47
N LEU A 365 0.77 -34.51 9.45
CA LEU A 365 0.14 -35.17 8.30
C LEU A 365 1.13 -36.04 7.52
N GLN A 366 2.37 -35.57 7.34
CA GLN A 366 3.43 -36.35 6.71
C GLN A 366 3.76 -37.62 7.51
N GLN A 367 3.87 -37.51 8.83
CA GLN A 367 4.11 -38.65 9.72
C GLN A 367 2.95 -39.66 9.70
N MET A 368 1.70 -39.18 9.72
CA MET A 368 0.52 -40.02 9.59
C MET A 368 0.49 -40.73 8.23
N GLY A 369 0.82 -40.02 7.15
CA GLY A 369 0.93 -40.60 5.80
C GLY A 369 2.00 -41.70 5.73
N GLU A 370 3.12 -41.53 6.42
CA GLU A 370 4.17 -42.56 6.52
C GLU A 370 3.71 -43.80 7.28
N GLN A 371 3.01 -43.62 8.40
CA GLN A 371 2.44 -44.74 9.16
C GLN A 371 1.39 -45.52 8.35
N LEU A 372 0.49 -44.81 7.65
CA LEU A 372 -0.51 -45.43 6.78
C LEU A 372 0.12 -46.16 5.59
N ALA A 373 1.21 -45.62 5.02
CA ALA A 373 1.95 -46.29 3.95
C ALA A 373 2.53 -47.64 4.42
N LEU A 374 3.06 -47.68 5.65
CA LEU A 374 3.57 -48.91 6.26
C LEU A 374 2.46 -49.94 6.52
N ILE A 375 1.27 -49.48 6.92
CA ILE A 375 0.10 -50.35 7.13
C ILE A 375 -0.39 -50.91 5.78
N ALA A 376 -0.52 -50.07 4.75
CA ALA A 376 -0.98 -50.48 3.42
C ALA A 376 0.01 -51.39 2.66
N ALA A 377 1.25 -51.49 3.14
CA ALA A 377 2.29 -52.36 2.58
C ALA A 377 2.32 -53.77 3.23
N ARG A 378 1.64 -53.96 4.36
CA ARG A 378 1.46 -55.26 5.03
C ARG A 378 0.22 -55.96 4.49
#